data_AF-A0A8S0Q6W0-F1
#
_entry.id   AF-A0A8S0Q6W0-F1
#
_cell.length_a   1.000
_cell.length_b   1.000
_cell.length_c   1.000
_cell.angle_alpha   90.00
_cell.angle_beta   90.00
_cell.angle_gamma   90.00
#
_symmetry.space_group_name_H-M   'P 1'
#
loop_
_entity.id
_entity.type
_entity.pdbx_description
1 polymer ?
#
loop_
_entity_poly.entity_id
_entity_poly.type
_entity_poly.pdbx_seq_one_letter_code
_entity_poly.pdbx_strand_id
1 'polypeptide(L)'
;MIKLTEKDAAILVSGDIISIKLGDKILVDARLLEGDPLKVDQSALIGESLPVTKNPSDEVFSGSTCKQEEIEAVVIATGVHTFFG
;
A
#
# COMPACT_ATOMS: atom_id res chain seq x y z
N MET A 1 8.16 -22.21 3.86
CA MET A 1 7.02 -21.90 2.97
C MET A 1 6.24 -20.79 3.66
N ILE A 2 6.38 -19.55 3.19
CA ILE A 2 5.67 -18.40 3.78
C ILE A 2 4.25 -18.45 3.22
N LYS A 3 3.24 -18.44 4.09
CA LYS A 3 1.83 -18.55 3.68
C LYS A 3 1.19 -17.17 3.85
N LEU A 4 0.88 -16.51 2.74
CA LEU A 4 0.06 -15.30 2.76
C LEU A 4 -1.33 -15.68 3.27
N THR A 5 -1.81 -14.93 4.25
CA THR A 5 -3.13 -15.14 4.87
C THR A 5 -3.87 -13.82 4.85
N GLU A 6 -5.11 -13.81 4.39
CA GLU A 6 -5.97 -12.63 4.43
C GLU A 6 -6.33 -12.33 5.89
N LYS A 7 -6.08 -11.08 6.30
CA LYS A 7 -6.26 -10.60 7.65
C LYS A 7 -6.90 -9.22 7.63
N ASP A 8 -7.59 -8.89 8.70
CA ASP A 8 -8.18 -7.57 8.88
C ASP A 8 -7.08 -6.50 8.97
N ALA A 9 -7.28 -5.34 8.37
CA ALA A 9 -6.28 -4.28 8.41
C ALA A 9 -6.03 -3.79 9.86
N ALA A 10 -7.02 -3.95 10.74
CA ALA A 10 -6.92 -3.59 12.15
C ALA A 10 -5.92 -4.46 12.94
N ILE A 11 -5.54 -5.63 12.43
CA ILE A 11 -4.58 -6.53 13.10
C ILE A 11 -3.18 -6.50 12.47
N LEU A 12 -2.97 -5.69 11.43
CA LEU A 12 -1.66 -5.47 10.84
C LEU A 12 -0.78 -4.64 11.79
N VAL A 13 0.49 -5.03 11.87
CA VAL A 13 1.49 -4.29 12.63
C VAL A 13 2.62 -3.82 11.72
N SER A 14 3.34 -2.78 12.16
CA SER A 14 4.54 -2.33 11.47
C SER A 14 5.57 -3.46 11.40
N GLY A 15 6.14 -3.66 10.20
CA GLY A 15 7.04 -4.76 9.87
C GLY A 15 6.38 -5.97 9.21
N ASP A 16 5.04 -6.04 9.12
CA ASP A 16 4.37 -7.05 8.30
C ASP A 16 4.65 -6.83 6.80
N ILE A 17 4.70 -7.91 6.03
CA ILE A 17 4.77 -7.84 4.57
C ILE A 17 3.38 -8.11 4.00
N ILE A 18 2.91 -7.19 3.16
CA ILE A 18 1.63 -7.27 2.46
C ILE A 18 1.87 -7.37 0.96
N SER A 19 1.02 -8.13 0.26
CA SER A 19 1.03 -8.18 -1.20
C SER A 19 -0.05 -7.23 -1.71
N ILE A 20 0.34 -6.25 -2.51
CA ILE A 20 -0.57 -5.25 -3.04
C ILE A 20 -0.92 -5.63 -4.47
N LYS A 21 -2.20 -5.90 -4.72
CA LYS A 21 -2.71 -6.32 -6.03
C LYS A 21 -3.43 -5.20 -6.76
N LEU A 22 -3.60 -5.38 -8.07
CA LEU A 22 -4.48 -4.55 -8.88
C LEU A 22 -5.90 -4.50 -8.29
N GLY A 23 -6.41 -3.29 -8.05
CA GLY A 23 -7.74 -3.05 -7.50
C GLY A 23 -7.80 -3.04 -5.98
N ASP A 24 -6.69 -3.39 -5.30
CA ASP A 24 -6.64 -3.41 -3.85
C ASP A 24 -6.53 -1.99 -3.27
N LYS A 25 -7.15 -1.79 -2.10
CA LYS A 25 -7.14 -0.50 -1.42
C LYS A 25 -6.10 -0.54 -0.32
N ILE A 26 -5.19 0.41 -0.36
CA ILE A 26 -4.15 0.55 0.66
C ILE A 26 -4.80 1.14 1.91
N LEU A 27 -4.80 0.39 3.01
CA LEU A 27 -5.40 0.79 4.30
C LEU A 27 -4.36 1.16 5.36
N VAL A 28 -3.07 1.01 5.02
CA VAL A 28 -1.93 1.20 5.92
C VAL A 28 -0.83 1.92 5.17
N ASP A 29 0.07 2.59 5.88
CA ASP A 29 1.27 3.14 5.24
C ASP A 29 2.28 2.02 5.08
N ALA A 30 2.75 1.81 3.87
CA ALA A 30 3.68 0.75 3.53
C ALA A 30 4.77 1.27 2.60
N ARG A 31 5.92 0.60 2.63
CA ARG A 31 7.03 0.87 1.73
C ARG A 31 7.11 -0.23 0.69
N LEU A 32 7.13 0.16 -0.58
CA LEU A 32 7.27 -0.78 -1.67
C LEU A 32 8.61 -1.49 -1.59
N LEU A 33 8.59 -2.82 -1.69
CA LEU A 33 9.79 -3.65 -1.77
C LEU A 33 10.31 -3.69 -3.21
N GLU A 34 11.19 -4.62 -3.54
CA GLU A 34 11.68 -4.81 -4.90
C GLU A 34 10.56 -5.37 -5.81
N GLY A 35 10.47 -4.85 -7.03
CA GLY A 35 9.44 -5.24 -8.00
C GLY A 35 9.23 -4.19 -9.09
N ASP A 36 8.17 -4.37 -9.87
CA ASP A 36 7.76 -3.44 -10.91
C ASP A 36 7.13 -2.16 -10.33
N PRO A 37 7.29 -1.00 -11.00
CA PRO A 37 6.72 0.26 -10.52
C PRO A 37 5.18 0.20 -10.48
N LEU A 38 4.63 0.38 -9.28
CA LEU A 38 3.20 0.31 -9.00
C LEU A 38 2.51 1.63 -9.37
N LYS A 39 1.32 1.57 -9.98
CA LYS A 39 0.48 2.75 -10.16
C LYS A 39 -0.58 2.82 -9.07
N VAL A 40 -0.54 3.87 -8.27
CA VAL A 40 -1.50 4.13 -7.20
C VAL A 40 -2.32 5.37 -7.51
N ASP A 41 -3.61 5.28 -7.27
CA ASP A 41 -4.55 6.38 -7.34
C ASP A 41 -4.63 7.04 -5.96
N GLN A 42 -4.25 8.31 -5.90
CA GLN A 42 -4.34 9.13 -4.69
C GLN A 42 -5.44 10.19 -4.82
N SER A 43 -6.40 9.99 -5.74
CA SER A 43 -7.52 10.93 -5.92
C SER A 43 -8.31 11.12 -4.63
N ALA A 44 -8.44 10.04 -3.84
CA ALA A 44 -9.13 10.08 -2.56
C ALA A 44 -8.38 10.88 -1.47
N LEU A 45 -7.07 11.08 -1.62
CA LEU A 45 -6.20 11.71 -0.62
C LEU A 45 -5.93 13.18 -0.94
N ILE A 46 -5.54 13.45 -2.19
CA ILE A 46 -5.09 14.78 -2.63
C ILE A 46 -5.99 15.41 -3.69
N GLY A 47 -7.00 14.69 -4.18
CA GLY A 47 -7.91 15.17 -5.23
C GLY A 47 -7.33 15.14 -6.64
N GLU A 48 -6.14 14.58 -6.85
CA GLU A 48 -5.54 14.42 -8.17
C GLU A 48 -6.06 13.15 -8.85
N SER A 49 -6.73 13.33 -9.99
CA SER A 49 -7.41 12.25 -10.74
C SER A 49 -6.46 11.34 -11.53
N LEU A 50 -5.15 11.58 -11.48
CA LEU A 50 -4.15 10.85 -12.25
C LEU A 50 -3.42 9.84 -11.35
N PRO A 51 -3.26 8.58 -11.82
CA PRO A 51 -2.50 7.60 -11.08
C PRO A 51 -1.03 8.01 -10.99
N VAL A 52 -0.50 8.00 -9.78
CA VAL A 52 0.89 8.30 -9.47
C VAL A 52 1.70 7.01 -9.61
N THR A 53 2.83 7.09 -10.29
CA THR A 53 3.75 5.96 -10.41
C THR A 53 4.68 5.94 -9.20
N LYS A 54 4.70 4.82 -8.48
CA LYS A 54 5.49 4.58 -7.28
C LYS A 54 6.54 3.53 -7.61
N ASN A 55 7.81 3.90 -7.42
CA ASN A 55 8.92 3.00 -7.67
C ASN A 55 9.15 2.10 -6.45
N PRO A 56 9.82 0.94 -6.62
CA PRO A 56 10.33 0.17 -5.49
C PRO A 56 11.16 1.08 -4.58
N SER A 57 11.06 0.87 -3.26
CA SER A 57 11.61 1.73 -2.19
C SER A 57 10.79 2.99 -1.85
N ASP A 58 9.80 3.37 -2.67
CA ASP A 58 8.90 4.49 -2.40
C ASP A 58 7.81 4.12 -1.38
N GLU A 59 7.17 5.13 -0.79
CA GLU A 59 6.15 4.96 0.24
C GLU A 59 4.75 5.13 -0.35
N VAL A 60 3.86 4.22 0.03
CA VAL A 60 2.43 4.26 -0.27
C VAL A 60 1.66 4.56 1.01
N PHE A 61 0.67 5.42 0.89
CA PHE A 61 -0.10 5.90 2.03
C PHE A 61 -1.50 5.30 2.06
N SER A 62 -2.01 5.12 3.28
CA SER A 62 -3.39 4.72 3.52
C SER A 62 -4.37 5.64 2.78
N GLY A 63 -5.37 5.05 2.14
CA GLY A 63 -6.36 5.73 1.29
C GLY A 63 -6.02 5.74 -0.21
N SER A 64 -4.83 5.28 -0.60
CA SER A 64 -4.48 5.08 -2.01
C SER A 64 -5.12 3.80 -2.55
N THR A 65 -5.41 3.74 -3.86
CA THR A 65 -5.95 2.53 -4.50
C THR A 65 -5.04 2.07 -5.63
N CYS A 66 -4.74 0.78 -5.70
CA CYS A 66 -3.84 0.25 -6.72
C CYS A 66 -4.55 0.10 -8.05
N LYS A 67 -4.02 0.74 -9.08
CA LYS A 67 -4.60 0.79 -10.43
C LYS A 67 -3.85 -0.06 -11.43
N GLN A 68 -2.60 -0.41 -11.16
CA GLN A 68 -1.79 -1.22 -12.08
C GLN A 68 -0.62 -1.88 -11.35
N GLU A 69 -0.26 -3.08 -11.81
CA GLU A 69 0.81 -3.95 -11.28
C GLU A 69 0.51 -4.58 -9.91
N GLU A 70 1.35 -5.53 -9.50
CA GLU A 70 1.38 -6.13 -8.17
C GLU A 70 2.81 -5.99 -7.62
N ILE A 71 2.92 -5.65 -6.33
CA ILE A 71 4.20 -5.55 -5.65
C ILE A 71 4.03 -5.89 -4.17
N GLU A 72 5.08 -6.43 -3.56
CA GLU A 72 5.13 -6.62 -2.11
C GLU A 72 5.52 -5.31 -1.43
N ALA A 73 4.94 -5.04 -0.26
CA ALA A 73 5.25 -3.86 0.52
C ALA A 73 5.39 -4.23 2.00
N VAL A 74 6.29 -3.55 2.70
CA VAL A 74 6.43 -3.68 4.16
C VAL A 74 5.65 -2.59 4.85
N VAL A 75 4.81 -2.96 5.81
CA VAL A 75 3.99 -2.05 6.59
C VAL A 75 4.89 -1.18 7.47
N ILE A 76 4.75 0.13 7.36
CA ILE A 76 5.45 1.12 8.19
C ILE A 76 4.57 1.56 9.35
N ALA A 77 3.29 1.86 9.08
CA ALA A 77 2.34 2.33 10.09
C ALA A 77 0.90 1.90 9.75
N THR A 78 0.08 1.69 10.78
CA THR A 78 -1.31 1.22 10.64
C THR A 78 -2.29 2.05 11.48
N GLY A 79 -3.55 2.12 11.05
CA GLY A 79 -4.62 2.85 11.74
C GLY A 79 -4.27 4.32 12.03
N VAL A 80 -4.45 4.73 13.28
CA VAL A 80 -4.20 6.10 13.77
C VAL A 80 -2.74 6.57 13.67
N HIS A 81 -1.82 5.64 13.39
CA HIS A 81 -0.42 5.96 13.17
C HIS A 81 -0.10 6.22 11.69
N THR A 82 -1.07 6.03 10.79
CA THR A 82 -0.90 6.39 9.38
C THR A 82 -0.94 7.91 9.19
N PHE A 83 -0.35 8.38 8.09
CA PHE A 83 -0.25 9.81 7.77
C PHE A 83 -1.61 10.54 7.77
N PHE A 84 -2.70 9.84 7.46
CA PHE A 84 -4.05 10.42 7.35
C PHE A 84 -5.00 10.14 8.53
N GLY A 85 -4.67 9.22 9.46
CA GLY A 85 -5.39 9.02 10.73
C GLY A 85 -6.61 8.11 10.71
#